data_AF-A0A660M9S1-F1
#
_entry.id   AF-A0A660M9S1-F1
#
_cell.length_a   1.000
_cell.length_b   1.000
_cell.length_c   1.000
_cell.angle_alpha   90.00
_cell.angle_beta   90.00
_cell.angle_gamma   90.00
#
_symmetry.space_group_name_H-M   'P 1'
#
loop_
_entity.id
_entity.type
_entity.pdbx_description
1 polymer ?
#
loop_
_entity_poly.entity_id
_entity_poly.type
_entity_poly.pdbx_seq_one_letter_code
_entity_poly.pdbx_strand_id
1 'polypeptide(L)'
;DRKGYLGAELTKQQDTIRATWSAPIVGVVTTAQLTGATLQGLGDMVVNLATSLVQQFSSDSATSQQAKQNLSQVGNAVAGPVGIFAIIFPAAGQAGVVHVLLLTAIIALSLAVMNILPIPALDGGRWTVMAIFRLLRKPLSKQMEENIQAAGFLCLLGLIVLVTIADIGKLVH
;
A
#
# COMPACT_ATOMS: atom_id res chain seq x y z
N ASP A 1 -8.17 33.54 -52.61
CA ASP A 1 -8.85 32.63 -53.53
C ASP A 1 -8.04 31.33 -53.56
N ARG A 2 -8.43 30.22 -52.94
CA ARG A 2 -9.62 29.39 -53.23
C ARG A 2 -10.07 28.65 -51.98
N LYS A 3 -11.38 28.68 -51.73
CA LYS A 3 -12.11 27.92 -50.72
C LYS A 3 -12.26 26.47 -51.20
N GLY A 4 -12.06 25.50 -50.31
CA GLY A 4 -12.38 24.09 -50.54
C GLY A 4 -13.89 23.86 -50.47
N TYR A 5 -14.46 23.22 -51.49
CA TYR A 5 -15.90 23.11 -51.76
C TYR A 5 -16.65 22.02 -50.96
N LEU A 6 -16.21 21.65 -49.75
CA LEU A 6 -16.78 20.47 -49.06
C LEU A 6 -17.10 20.67 -47.58
N GLY A 7 -17.47 21.89 -47.14
CA GLY A 7 -18.11 22.11 -45.82
C GLY A 7 -17.33 21.62 -44.58
N ALA A 8 -16.11 21.14 -44.75
CA ALA A 8 -15.22 20.73 -43.69
C ALA A 8 -14.25 21.89 -43.47
N GLU A 9 -14.58 22.74 -42.51
CA GLU A 9 -13.57 23.57 -41.88
C GLU A 9 -12.55 22.62 -41.25
N LEU A 10 -11.40 22.46 -41.90
CA LEU A 10 -10.24 21.86 -41.26
C LEU A 10 -9.66 22.89 -40.28
N THR A 11 -10.42 23.21 -39.22
CA THR A 11 -9.83 23.72 -37.97
C THR A 11 -9.26 22.52 -37.23
N LYS A 12 -8.38 21.78 -37.90
CA LYS A 12 -7.35 21.05 -37.17
C LYS A 12 -6.27 22.09 -36.98
N GLN A 13 -6.48 22.95 -35.98
CA GLN A 13 -5.43 23.70 -35.34
C GLN A 13 -4.50 22.64 -34.77
N GLN A 14 -3.65 22.11 -35.64
CA GLN A 14 -2.58 21.22 -35.31
C GLN A 14 -1.57 22.15 -34.68
N ASP A 15 -1.87 22.55 -33.43
CA ASP A 15 -0.92 23.13 -32.51
C ASP A 15 0.16 22.07 -32.44
N THR A 16 1.17 22.24 -33.29
CA THR A 16 2.38 21.46 -33.25
C THR A 16 2.95 21.82 -31.89
N ILE A 17 2.63 21.03 -30.87
CA ILE A 17 3.26 21.10 -29.57
C ILE A 17 4.72 20.80 -29.88
N ARG A 18 5.47 21.88 -30.06
CA ARG A 18 6.92 21.81 -30.15
C ARG A 18 7.31 21.33 -28.77
N ALA A 19 7.70 20.07 -28.67
CA ALA A 19 8.36 19.57 -27.47
C ALA A 19 9.66 20.37 -27.36
N THR A 20 9.57 21.51 -26.68
CA THR A 20 10.72 22.33 -26.36
C THR A 20 11.70 21.43 -25.61
N TRP A 21 13.00 21.60 -25.80
CA TRP A 21 14.03 20.80 -25.08
C TRP A 21 13.88 20.84 -23.55
N SER A 22 13.07 21.78 -23.03
CA SER A 22 12.62 21.86 -21.65
C SER A 22 11.54 20.83 -21.25
N ALA A 23 10.74 20.26 -22.16
CA ALA A 23 9.68 19.31 -21.85
C ALA A 23 10.17 18.03 -21.14
N PRO A 24 11.23 17.32 -21.60
CA PRO A 24 11.73 16.15 -20.87
C PRO A 24 12.38 16.52 -19.53
N ILE A 25 13.09 17.65 -19.46
CA ILE A 25 13.74 18.13 -18.22
C ILE A 25 12.69 18.49 -17.18
N VAL A 26 11.66 19.25 -17.57
CA VAL A 26 10.53 19.59 -16.70
C VAL A 26 9.78 18.32 -16.30
N GLY A 27 9.62 17.34 -17.20
CA GLY A 27 9.04 16.04 -16.86
C GLY A 27 9.80 15.33 -15.74
N VAL A 28 11.13 15.21 -15.85
CA VAL A 28 11.96 14.58 -14.80
C VAL A 28 11.89 15.36 -13.49
N VAL A 29 11.92 16.69 -13.54
CA VAL A 29 11.81 17.55 -12.35
C VAL A 29 10.43 17.42 -11.70
N THR A 30 9.36 17.44 -12.48
CA THR A 30 7.99 17.25 -11.99
C THR A 30 7.81 15.87 -11.39
N THR A 31 8.36 14.82 -12.00
CA THR A 31 8.36 13.47 -11.40
C THR A 31 9.13 13.47 -10.08
N ALA A 32 10.32 14.06 -10.02
CA ALA A 32 11.10 14.14 -8.79
C ALA A 32 10.37 14.93 -7.69
N GLN A 33 9.67 16.01 -8.04
CA GLN A 33 8.85 16.80 -7.11
C GLN A 33 7.63 16.00 -6.61
N LEU A 34 6.92 15.31 -7.50
CA LEU A 34 5.79 14.45 -7.14
C LEU A 34 6.24 13.28 -6.27
N THR A 35 7.39 12.67 -6.59
CA THR A 35 8.00 11.63 -5.76
C THR A 35 8.40 12.18 -4.40
N GLY A 36 9.03 13.35 -4.34
CA GLY A 36 9.38 14.02 -3.09
C GLY A 36 8.16 14.32 -2.22
N ALA A 37 7.12 14.90 -2.80
CA ALA A 37 5.85 15.18 -2.11
C ALA A 37 5.15 13.89 -1.66
N THR A 38 5.23 12.82 -2.45
CA THR A 38 4.68 11.50 -2.07
C THR A 38 5.44 10.90 -0.90
N LEU A 39 6.77 10.97 -0.90
CA LEU A 39 7.61 10.50 0.21
C LEU A 39 7.35 11.30 1.49
N GLN A 40 7.19 12.62 1.38
CA GLN A 40 6.84 13.47 2.51
C GLN A 40 5.44 13.16 3.05
N GLY A 41 4.43 13.06 2.17
CA GLY A 41 3.07 12.71 2.57
C GLY A 41 2.95 11.32 3.21
N LEU A 42 3.72 10.34 2.72
CA LEU A 42 3.84 9.02 3.35
C LEU A 42 4.57 9.11 4.69
N GLY A 43 5.65 9.90 4.78
CA GLY A 43 6.39 10.13 6.03
C GLY A 43 5.49 10.72 7.11
N ASP A 44 4.74 11.76 6.78
CA ASP A 44 3.79 12.41 7.69
C ASP A 44 2.66 11.45 8.09
N MET A 45 2.15 10.63 7.16
CA MET A 45 1.16 9.61 7.47
C MET A 45 1.71 8.56 8.44
N VAL A 46 2.94 8.08 8.25
CA VAL A 46 3.59 7.10 9.13
C VAL A 46 3.85 7.69 10.51
N VAL A 47 4.32 8.93 10.60
CA VAL A 47 4.56 9.62 11.87
C VAL A 47 3.24 9.88 12.61
N ASN A 48 2.19 10.32 11.92
CA ASN A 48 0.86 10.54 12.49
C ASN A 48 0.20 9.22 12.94
N LEU A 49 0.41 8.13 12.19
CA LEU A 49 -0.05 6.80 12.58
C LEU A 49 0.72 6.28 13.80
N ALA A 50 2.05 6.38 13.81
CA ALA A 50 2.88 5.95 14.93
C ALA A 50 2.56 6.72 16.22
N THR A 51 2.43 8.05 16.13
CA THR A 51 2.06 8.90 17.26
C THR A 51 0.63 8.60 17.74
N SER A 52 -0.34 8.37 16.84
CA SER A 52 -1.71 8.01 17.23
C SER A 52 -1.82 6.61 17.87
N LEU A 53 -1.03 5.63 17.42
CA LEU A 53 -0.96 4.30 18.04
C LEU A 53 -0.33 4.37 19.42
N VAL A 54 0.75 5.14 19.61
CA VAL A 54 1.37 5.33 20.92
C VAL A 54 0.42 6.09 21.87
N GLN A 55 -0.30 7.09 21.38
CA GLN A 55 -1.30 7.84 22.15
C GLN A 55 -2.52 7.00 22.54
N GLN A 56 -2.85 5.94 21.78
CA GLN A 56 -3.90 4.98 22.16
C GLN A 56 -3.58 4.21 23.45
N PHE A 57 -2.30 4.05 23.78
CA PHE A 57 -1.84 3.42 25.03
C PHE A 57 -1.61 4.41 26.17
N SER A 58 -1.79 5.71 25.93
CA SER A 58 -1.69 6.72 26.98
C SER A 58 -2.90 6.63 27.92
N SER A 59 -2.67 6.75 29.22
CA SER A 59 -3.68 6.58 30.28
C SER A 59 -4.73 7.70 30.35
N ASP A 60 -4.75 8.60 29.37
CA ASP A 60 -5.66 9.73 29.27
C ASP A 60 -6.80 9.40 28.28
N SER A 61 -8.03 9.37 28.79
CA SER A 61 -9.19 8.84 28.07
C SER A 61 -9.69 9.77 26.96
N ALA A 62 -9.38 11.08 27.04
CA ALA A 62 -9.72 12.07 26.02
C ALA A 62 -8.82 11.95 24.78
N THR A 63 -7.51 11.76 24.98
CA THR A 63 -6.54 11.52 23.90
C THR A 63 -6.70 10.13 23.28
N SER A 64 -7.07 9.13 24.08
CA SER A 64 -7.43 7.78 23.58
C SER A 64 -8.65 7.80 22.64
N GLN A 65 -9.63 8.66 22.89
CA GLN A 65 -10.83 8.81 22.06
C GLN A 65 -10.50 9.50 20.72
N GLN A 66 -9.69 10.57 20.77
CA GLN A 66 -9.23 11.29 19.58
C GLN A 66 -8.28 10.44 18.72
N ALA A 67 -7.40 9.65 19.34
CA ALA A 67 -6.56 8.69 18.64
C ALA A 67 -7.41 7.67 17.86
N LYS A 68 -8.47 7.12 18.47
CA LYS A 68 -9.39 6.18 17.80
C LYS A 68 -10.14 6.82 16.62
N GLN A 69 -10.48 8.11 16.69
CA GLN A 69 -11.13 8.83 15.59
C GLN A 69 -10.17 9.16 14.43
N ASN A 70 -8.92 9.49 14.74
CA ASN A 70 -7.89 9.70 13.70
C ASN A 70 -7.45 8.37 13.08
N LEU A 71 -7.37 7.30 13.88
CA LEU A 71 -7.11 5.93 13.39
C LEU A 71 -8.22 5.38 12.50
N SER A 72 -9.49 5.76 12.73
CA SER A 72 -10.60 5.35 11.85
C SER A 72 -10.67 6.17 10.57
N GLN A 73 -10.23 7.43 10.57
CA GLN A 73 -10.08 8.22 9.35
C GLN A 73 -8.88 7.80 8.52
N VAL A 74 -7.72 7.53 9.15
CA VAL A 74 -6.59 6.89 8.48
C VAL A 74 -6.96 5.48 8.04
N GLY A 75 -7.68 4.72 8.87
CA GLY A 75 -8.23 3.41 8.54
C GLY A 75 -9.26 3.44 7.40
N ASN A 76 -9.92 4.57 7.15
CA ASN A 76 -10.79 4.81 5.98
C ASN A 76 -10.02 5.32 4.74
N ALA A 77 -8.93 6.07 4.91
CA ALA A 77 -7.97 6.38 3.84
C ALA A 77 -7.11 5.16 3.46
N VAL A 78 -6.97 4.23 4.40
CA VAL A 78 -6.35 2.89 4.33
C VAL A 78 -7.46 1.82 4.31
N ALA A 79 -8.74 2.18 4.05
CA ALA A 79 -9.84 1.21 3.98
C ALA A 79 -9.80 0.51 2.65
N GLY A 80 -8.91 -0.49 2.60
CA GLY A 80 -8.92 -1.59 1.66
C GLY A 80 -8.67 -1.19 0.20
N PRO A 81 -7.89 -1.99 -0.55
CA PRO A 81 -7.89 -1.93 -2.00
C PRO A 81 -9.32 -1.86 -2.57
N VAL A 82 -10.28 -2.55 -1.94
CA VAL A 82 -11.72 -2.60 -2.27
C VAL A 82 -12.43 -1.23 -2.16
N GLY A 83 -12.10 -0.39 -1.18
CA GLY A 83 -12.68 0.95 -1.07
C GLY A 83 -12.13 1.90 -2.14
N ILE A 84 -10.83 1.77 -2.44
CA ILE A 84 -10.18 2.47 -3.56
C ILE A 84 -10.79 2.00 -4.89
N PHE A 85 -11.03 0.70 -5.08
CA PHE A 85 -11.74 0.16 -6.23
C PHE A 85 -13.11 0.83 -6.40
N ALA A 86 -13.91 0.99 -5.35
CA ALA A 86 -15.25 1.58 -5.45
C ALA A 86 -15.25 3.07 -5.85
N ILE A 87 -14.19 3.81 -5.49
CA ILE A 87 -14.02 5.23 -5.88
C ILE A 87 -13.44 5.34 -7.29
N ILE A 88 -12.50 4.46 -7.65
CA ILE A 88 -11.83 4.47 -8.95
C ILE A 88 -12.68 3.82 -10.05
N PHE A 89 -13.45 2.76 -9.80
CA PHE A 89 -14.20 2.03 -10.85
C PHE A 89 -15.19 2.89 -11.65
N PRO A 90 -15.98 3.79 -11.02
CA PRO A 90 -16.84 4.72 -11.75
C PRO A 90 -16.04 5.71 -12.61
N ALA A 91 -14.83 6.08 -12.18
CA ALA A 91 -13.87 6.87 -12.97
C ALA A 91 -13.09 6.00 -13.98
N ALA A 92 -13.09 4.68 -13.81
CA ALA A 92 -12.29 3.74 -14.57
C ALA A 92 -12.88 3.36 -15.93
N GLY A 93 -14.17 3.64 -16.16
CA GLY A 93 -14.76 3.58 -17.50
C GLY A 93 -14.05 4.50 -18.52
N GLN A 94 -13.24 5.46 -18.04
CA GLN A 94 -12.37 6.32 -18.85
C GLN A 94 -10.87 6.16 -18.50
N ALA A 95 -10.51 5.26 -17.58
CA ALA A 95 -9.16 5.21 -17.04
C ALA A 95 -8.21 4.40 -17.92
N GLY A 96 -7.26 5.10 -18.53
CA GLY A 96 -6.13 4.50 -19.22
C GLY A 96 -5.23 3.65 -18.31
N VAL A 97 -4.23 3.03 -18.95
CA VAL A 97 -3.21 2.10 -18.40
C VAL A 97 -2.65 2.51 -17.03
N VAL A 98 -2.58 3.81 -16.74
CA VAL A 98 -2.11 4.39 -15.47
C VAL A 98 -2.90 3.88 -14.25
N HIS A 99 -4.23 3.73 -14.33
CA HIS A 99 -5.01 3.28 -13.16
C HIS A 99 -4.87 1.78 -12.89
N VAL A 100 -4.72 0.98 -13.95
CA VAL A 100 -4.41 -0.44 -13.82
C VAL A 100 -3.04 -0.62 -13.16
N LEU A 101 -2.05 0.17 -13.57
CA LEU A 101 -0.73 0.18 -12.94
C LEU A 101 -0.77 0.60 -11.46
N LEU A 102 -1.54 1.64 -11.13
CA LEU A 102 -1.74 2.06 -9.73
C LEU A 102 -2.35 0.92 -8.90
N LEU A 103 -3.37 0.26 -9.43
CA LEU A 103 -4.02 -0.85 -8.76
C LEU A 103 -3.06 -2.03 -8.55
N THR A 104 -2.33 -2.41 -9.59
CA THR A 104 -1.31 -3.45 -9.51
C THR A 104 -0.24 -3.08 -8.49
N ALA A 105 0.20 -1.82 -8.44
CA ALA A 105 1.17 -1.33 -7.47
C ALA A 105 0.64 -1.45 -6.03
N ILE A 106 -0.63 -1.11 -5.78
CA ILE A 106 -1.25 -1.23 -4.45
C ILE A 106 -1.36 -2.69 -4.03
N ILE A 107 -1.80 -3.59 -4.91
CA ILE A 107 -1.89 -5.03 -4.63
C ILE A 107 -0.49 -5.61 -4.36
N ALA A 108 0.49 -5.28 -5.20
CA ALA A 108 1.87 -5.73 -5.03
C ALA A 108 2.48 -5.21 -3.72
N LEU A 109 2.22 -3.95 -3.36
CA LEU A 109 2.67 -3.36 -2.10
C LEU A 109 2.02 -4.06 -0.91
N SER A 110 0.72 -4.33 -0.95
CA SER A 110 0.02 -5.07 0.11
C SER A 110 0.61 -6.47 0.31
N LEU A 111 0.92 -7.17 -0.79
CA LEU A 111 1.58 -8.49 -0.73
C LEU A 111 3.01 -8.38 -0.21
N ALA A 112 3.76 -7.36 -0.62
CA ALA A 112 5.12 -7.12 -0.14
C ALA A 112 5.16 -6.84 1.36
N VAL A 113 4.25 -5.98 1.86
CA VAL A 113 4.11 -5.68 3.29
C VAL A 113 3.70 -6.93 4.07
N MET A 114 2.75 -7.72 3.55
CA MET A 114 2.30 -8.96 4.19
C MET A 114 3.42 -10.02 4.26
N ASN A 115 4.24 -10.13 3.21
CA ASN A 115 5.41 -11.03 3.19
C ASN A 115 6.59 -10.55 4.04
N ILE A 116 6.70 -9.25 4.31
CA ILE A 116 7.72 -8.66 5.18
C ILE A 116 7.35 -8.76 6.66
N LEU A 117 6.05 -8.90 6.99
CA LEU A 117 5.63 -9.07 8.38
C LEU A 117 6.37 -10.27 9.00
N PRO A 118 6.85 -10.14 10.25
CA PRO A 118 7.62 -11.18 10.93
C PRO A 118 6.68 -12.28 11.45
N ILE A 119 5.92 -12.91 10.55
CA ILE A 119 5.09 -14.06 10.83
C ILE A 119 5.98 -15.30 10.65
N PRO A 120 6.25 -16.06 11.74
CA PRO A 120 7.04 -17.27 11.65
C PRO A 120 6.23 -18.31 10.85
N ALA A 121 6.61 -18.48 9.57
CA ALA A 121 6.13 -19.45 8.56
C ALA A 121 6.34 -18.87 7.14
N LEU A 122 6.28 -17.54 6.99
CA LEU A 122 6.49 -16.82 5.73
C LEU A 122 7.97 -16.47 5.49
N ASP A 123 8.31 -16.16 4.23
CA ASP A 123 9.68 -15.82 3.79
C ASP A 123 10.32 -14.68 4.60
N GLY A 124 9.56 -13.62 4.95
CA GLY A 124 10.07 -12.52 5.78
C GLY A 124 10.27 -12.88 7.25
N GLY A 125 9.51 -13.85 7.78
CA GLY A 125 9.66 -14.34 9.15
C GLY A 125 11.01 -15.02 9.37
N ARG A 126 11.45 -15.83 8.39
CA ARG A 126 12.74 -16.51 8.42
C ARG A 126 13.91 -15.52 8.46
N TRP A 127 13.87 -14.51 7.59
CA TRP A 127 14.87 -13.45 7.56
C TRP A 127 14.90 -12.63 8.86
N THR A 128 13.74 -12.36 9.44
CA THR A 128 13.65 -11.59 10.69
C THR A 128 14.22 -12.36 11.87
N VAL A 129 13.91 -13.65 12.01
CA VAL A 129 14.51 -14.51 13.04
C VAL A 129 16.03 -14.56 12.87
N MET A 130 16.52 -14.74 11.64
CA MET A 130 17.96 -14.72 11.37
C MET A 130 18.62 -13.38 11.73
N ALA A 131 17.98 -12.25 11.37
CA ALA A 131 18.47 -10.91 11.69
C ALA A 131 18.53 -10.65 13.20
N ILE A 132 17.50 -11.08 13.95
CA ILE A 132 17.45 -10.96 15.42
C ILE A 132 18.58 -11.76 16.07
N PHE A 133 18.78 -13.02 15.68
CA PHE A 133 19.84 -13.86 16.25
C PHE A 133 21.25 -13.37 15.89
N ARG A 134 21.42 -12.81 14.68
CA ARG A 134 22.66 -12.14 14.27
C ARG A 134 22.93 -10.90 15.11
N LEU A 135 21.91 -10.10 15.41
CA LEU A 135 22.02 -8.93 16.30
C LEU A 135 22.35 -9.35 17.74
N LEU A 136 21.74 -10.42 18.23
CA LEU A 136 21.99 -11.02 19.55
C LEU A 136 23.35 -11.74 19.64
N ARG A 137 24.13 -11.78 18.55
CA ARG A 137 25.42 -12.50 18.44
C ARG A 137 25.34 -13.95 18.90
N LYS A 138 24.18 -14.59 18.75
CA LYS A 138 23.99 -16.00 19.09
C LYS A 138 24.07 -16.86 17.82
N PRO A 139 24.73 -18.03 17.87
CA PRO A 139 24.74 -18.94 16.74
C PRO A 139 23.33 -19.50 16.53
N LEU A 140 22.78 -19.28 15.35
CA LEU A 140 21.56 -19.93 14.90
C LEU A 140 21.96 -21.29 14.33
N SER A 141 21.69 -22.37 15.07
CA SER A 141 21.90 -23.73 14.55
C SER A 141 20.78 -24.08 13.57
N LYS A 142 21.10 -24.85 12.52
CA LYS A 142 20.09 -25.29 11.53
C LYS A 142 18.87 -25.97 12.18
N GLN A 143 19.11 -26.77 13.21
CA GLN A 143 18.05 -27.45 13.97
C GLN A 143 17.09 -26.47 14.63
N MET A 144 17.61 -25.34 15.15
CA MET A 144 16.80 -24.34 15.83
C MET A 144 16.02 -23.47 14.84
N GLU A 145 16.62 -23.18 13.69
CA GLU A 145 15.93 -22.51 12.56
C GLU A 145 14.74 -23.35 12.08
N GLU A 146 14.96 -24.63 11.80
CA GLU A 146 13.90 -25.56 11.38
C GLU A 146 12.81 -25.69 12.44
N ASN A 147 13.17 -25.82 13.72
CA ASN A 147 12.18 -25.93 14.80
C ASN A 147 11.33 -24.65 14.94
N ILE A 148 11.93 -23.45 14.83
CA ILE A 148 11.19 -22.18 14.90
C ILE A 148 10.26 -22.05 13.70
N GLN A 149 10.75 -22.36 12.49
CA GLN A 149 9.95 -22.30 11.27
C GLN A 149 8.78 -23.30 11.33
N ALA A 150 9.04 -24.53 11.78
CA ALA A 150 8.04 -25.58 11.92
C ALA A 150 7.00 -25.25 12.98
N ALA A 151 7.42 -24.74 14.14
CA ALA A 151 6.50 -24.31 15.20
C ALA A 151 5.62 -23.15 14.73
N GLY A 152 6.19 -22.19 14.02
CA GLY A 152 5.46 -21.09 13.40
C GLY A 152 4.42 -21.57 12.38
N PHE A 153 4.82 -22.48 11.49
CA PHE A 153 3.93 -23.08 10.50
C PHE A 153 2.77 -23.85 11.16
N LEU A 154 3.06 -24.62 12.22
CA LEU A 154 2.02 -25.36 12.95
C LEU A 154 1.05 -24.41 13.67
N CYS A 155 1.57 -23.33 14.25
CA CYS A 155 0.75 -22.29 14.88
C CYS A 155 -0.16 -21.59 13.86
N LEU A 156 0.37 -21.27 12.67
CA LEU A 156 -0.40 -20.70 11.56
C LEU A 156 -1.53 -21.63 11.13
N LEU A 157 -1.25 -22.93 10.94
CA LEU A 157 -2.28 -23.91 10.61
C LEU A 157 -3.38 -23.98 11.68
N GLY A 158 -3.00 -23.99 12.96
CA GLY A 158 -3.97 -23.95 14.06
C GLY A 158 -4.84 -22.69 14.03
N LEU A 159 -4.24 -21.54 13.75
CA LEU A 159 -4.96 -20.27 13.65
C LEU A 159 -5.91 -20.24 12.45
N ILE A 160 -5.52 -20.77 11.30
CA ILE A 160 -6.39 -20.91 10.12
C ILE A 160 -7.62 -21.74 10.47
N VAL A 161 -7.45 -22.88 11.15
CA VAL A 161 -8.58 -23.72 11.58
C VAL A 161 -9.49 -22.97 12.55
N LEU A 162 -8.91 -22.30 13.55
CA LEU A 162 -9.67 -21.53 14.54
C LEU A 162 -10.48 -20.40 13.90
N VAL A 163 -9.86 -19.64 13.00
CA VAL A 163 -10.54 -18.56 12.25
C VAL A 163 -11.65 -19.12 11.36
N THR A 164 -11.39 -20.23 10.68
CA THR A 164 -12.40 -20.88 9.81
C THR A 164 -13.63 -21.31 10.62
N ILE A 165 -13.43 -21.89 11.81
CA ILE A 165 -14.55 -22.25 12.71
C ILE A 165 -15.31 -21.01 13.17
N ALA A 166 -14.60 -19.93 13.53
CA ALA A 166 -15.22 -18.68 13.95
C ALA A 166 -16.03 -18.01 12.83
N ASP A 167 -15.55 -18.06 11.59
CA ASP A 167 -16.26 -17.54 10.42
C ASP A 167 -17.50 -18.37 10.10
N ILE A 168 -17.42 -19.69 10.16
CA ILE A 168 -18.60 -20.57 9.99
C ILE A 168 -19.64 -20.27 11.09
N GLY A 169 -19.21 -20.08 12.33
CA GLY A 169 -20.10 -19.74 13.44
C GLY A 169 -20.84 -18.41 13.23
N LYS A 170 -20.19 -17.40 12.64
CA LYS A 170 -20.81 -16.12 12.28
C LYS A 170 -21.75 -16.18 11.07
N LEU A 171 -21.60 -17.19 10.21
CA LEU A 171 -22.47 -17.37 9.04
C LEU A 171 -23.74 -18.18 9.37
N VAL A 172 -23.72 -18.94 10.45
CA VAL A 172 -24.83 -19.81 10.90
C VAL A 172 -25.75 -19.12 11.93
N HIS A 173 -25.30 -18.03 12.54
CA HIS A 173 -26.09 -17.18 13.44
C HIS A 173 -26.49 -15.88 12.74
#